data_AF-A0A4P5QZ97-F1
#
_entry.id   AF-A0A4P5QZ97-F1
#
_cell.length_a   1.000
_cell.length_b   1.000
_cell.length_c   1.000
_cell.angle_alpha   90.00
_cell.angle_beta   90.00
_cell.angle_gamma   90.00
#
_symmetry.space_group_name_H-M   'P 1'
#
loop_
_entity.id
_entity.type
_entity.pdbx_description
1 polymer ?
#
loop_
_entity_poly.entity_id
_entity_poly.type
_entity_poly.pdbx_seq_one_letter_code
_entity_poly.pdbx_strand_id
1 'polypeptide(L)'
;MGCVVNGPGEAREADLGIAAGNKRGHLFVKGRNVAVVPESEMVEALVDWATFIHEHGVEAALQRVDTTIAEREAARDRSALLDEKGADANHSSEKIVEIRRTVEG
;
A
#
# COMPACT_ATOMS: atom_id res chain seq x y z
N MET A 1 2.47 -4.92 -5.87
CA MET A 1 3.44 -5.36 -4.83
C MET A 1 2.70 -5.53 -3.50
N GLY A 2 3.27 -6.25 -2.54
CA GLY A 2 2.56 -6.71 -1.33
C GLY A 2 2.00 -5.56 -0.48
N CYS A 3 0.88 -5.84 0.21
CA CYS A 3 0.18 -5.09 1.28
C CYS A 3 0.51 -3.59 1.45
N VAL A 4 -0.52 -2.75 1.64
CA VAL A 4 -0.42 -1.28 1.88
C VAL A 4 0.63 -0.85 2.93
N VAL A 5 1.03 -1.77 3.81
CA VAL A 5 2.05 -1.61 4.86
C VAL A 5 3.48 -1.60 4.28
N ASN A 6 3.78 -2.49 3.33
CA ASN A 6 5.12 -2.64 2.72
C ASN A 6 5.23 -1.92 1.37
N GLY A 7 4.10 -1.71 0.69
CA GLY A 7 4.02 -1.04 -0.61
C GLY A 7 4.72 0.34 -0.69
N PRO A 8 4.64 1.22 0.32
CA PRO A 8 5.32 2.52 0.27
C PRO A 8 6.86 2.42 0.26
N GLY A 9 7.44 1.43 0.94
CA GLY A 9 8.89 1.23 1.00
C GLY A 9 9.45 0.69 -0.31
N GLU A 10 8.76 -0.30 -0.89
CA GLU A 10 9.11 -0.92 -2.18
C GLU A 10 8.88 0.05 -3.37
N ALA A 11 7.88 0.93 -3.29
CA ALA A 11 7.58 1.92 -4.33
C ALA A 11 8.50 3.15 -4.32
N ARG A 12 9.41 3.28 -3.34
CA ARG A 12 10.33 4.42 -3.26
C ARG A 12 11.40 4.40 -4.35
N GLU A 13 11.79 3.20 -4.78
CA GLU A 13 12.75 2.98 -5.87
C GLU A 13 12.07 2.95 -7.25
N ALA A 14 10.76 2.66 -7.30
CA ALA A 14 9.97 2.64 -8.52
C ALA A 14 9.47 4.04 -8.92
N ASP A 15 9.44 4.31 -10.23
CA ASP A 15 8.79 5.52 -10.75
C ASP A 15 7.28 5.49 -10.52
N LEU A 16 6.67 4.31 -10.67
CA LEU A 16 5.24 4.06 -10.47
C LEU A 16 5.04 2.71 -9.79
N GLY A 17 4.13 2.63 -8.83
CA GLY A 17 3.77 1.39 -8.14
C GLY A 17 2.32 1.37 -7.66
N ILE A 18 1.79 0.18 -7.42
CA ILE A 18 0.47 -0.01 -6.81
C ILE A 18 0.54 -1.04 -5.68
N ALA A 19 -0.07 -0.67 -4.54
CA ALA A 19 -0.33 -1.60 -3.43
C ALA A 19 -1.82 -1.91 -3.38
N ALA A 20 -2.17 -3.17 -3.66
CA ALA A 20 -3.55 -3.64 -3.63
C ALA A 20 -3.88 -4.30 -2.27
N GLY A 21 -5.07 -4.05 -1.76
CA GLY A 21 -5.58 -4.66 -0.54
C GLY A 21 -6.99 -4.18 -0.22
N ASN A 22 -7.80 -5.00 0.44
CA ASN A 22 -9.17 -4.65 0.83
C ASN A 22 -10.02 -4.05 -0.31
N LYS A 23 -9.96 -4.63 -1.53
CA LYS A 23 -10.66 -4.15 -2.74
C LYS A 23 -10.30 -2.72 -3.18
N ARG A 24 -9.19 -2.17 -2.68
CA ARG A 24 -8.65 -0.85 -3.03
C ARG A 24 -7.20 -0.94 -3.47
N GLY A 25 -6.81 -0.08 -4.39
CA GLY A 25 -5.47 0.03 -4.93
C GLY A 25 -4.92 1.41 -4.64
N HIS A 26 -3.81 1.46 -3.93
CA HIS A 26 -3.09 2.69 -3.64
C HIS A 26 -1.97 2.86 -4.66
N LEU A 27 -2.06 3.88 -5.52
CA LEU A 27 -1.02 4.19 -6.49
C LEU A 27 0.02 5.11 -5.86
N PHE A 28 1.28 4.85 -6.21
CA PHE A 28 2.43 5.58 -5.72
C PHE A 28 3.31 6.01 -6.89
N VAL A 29 3.81 7.24 -6.82
CA VAL A 29 4.83 7.78 -7.73
C VAL A 29 6.00 8.25 -6.87
N LYS A 30 7.20 7.69 -7.08
CA LYS A 30 8.39 7.95 -6.24
C LYS A 30 8.11 7.81 -4.73
N GLY A 31 7.33 6.80 -4.36
CA GLY A 31 6.91 6.56 -2.97
C GLY A 31 5.86 7.51 -2.40
N ARG A 32 5.35 8.50 -3.15
CA ARG A 32 4.22 9.35 -2.73
C ARG A 32 2.90 8.82 -3.25
N ASN A 33 1.89 8.76 -2.39
CA ASN A 33 0.56 8.28 -2.79
C ASN A 33 -0.11 9.33 -3.67
N VAL A 34 -0.49 8.94 -4.89
CA VAL A 34 -1.08 9.84 -5.89
C VAL A 34 -2.55 9.57 -6.14
N ALA A 35 -3.04 8.37 -5.83
CA ALA A 35 -4.44 8.01 -6.02
C ALA A 35 -4.80 6.77 -5.19
N VAL A 36 -6.06 6.68 -4.80
CA VAL A 36 -6.65 5.45 -4.26
C VAL A 36 -7.87 5.10 -5.10
N VAL A 37 -7.85 3.94 -5.74
CA VAL A 37 -8.88 3.50 -6.70
C VAL A 37 -9.51 2.18 -6.24
N PRO A 38 -10.76 1.87 -6.62
CA PRO A 38 -11.33 0.56 -6.40
C PRO A 38 -10.63 -0.52 -7.24
N GLU A 39 -10.78 -1.79 -6.84
CA GLU A 39 -10.17 -2.94 -7.52
C GLU A 39 -10.47 -3.01 -9.03
N SER A 40 -11.69 -2.66 -9.43
CA SER A 40 -12.12 -2.64 -10.84
C SER A 40 -11.34 -1.66 -11.72
N GLU A 41 -10.76 -0.62 -11.13
CA GLU A 41 -10.10 0.48 -11.85
C GLU A 41 -8.57 0.43 -11.73
N MET A 42 -8.02 -0.50 -10.93
CA MET A 42 -6.58 -0.55 -10.65
C MET A 42 -5.71 -0.62 -11.91
N VAL A 43 -6.10 -1.46 -12.87
CA VAL A 43 -5.32 -1.69 -14.10
C VAL A 43 -5.38 -0.46 -15.00
N GLU A 44 -6.57 0.09 -15.20
CA GLU A 44 -6.79 1.30 -16.00
C GLU A 44 -6.01 2.47 -15.42
N ALA A 45 -6.16 2.72 -14.11
CA ALA A 45 -5.41 3.76 -13.41
C ALA A 45 -3.89 3.57 -13.55
N LEU A 46 -3.38 2.34 -13.45
CA LEU A 46 -1.95 2.09 -13.60
C LEU A 46 -1.46 2.44 -15.02
N VAL A 47 -2.22 2.07 -16.06
CA VAL A 47 -1.88 2.36 -17.46
C VAL A 47 -1.94 3.86 -17.74
N ASP A 48 -2.96 4.56 -17.25
CA ASP A 48 -3.11 6.00 -17.40
C ASP A 48 -1.95 6.75 -16.77
N TRP A 49 -1.57 6.36 -15.54
CA TRP A 49 -0.43 6.94 -14.84
C TRP A 49 0.90 6.64 -15.54
N ALA A 50 1.09 5.41 -16.03
CA ALA A 50 2.29 5.05 -16.78
C ALA A 50 2.41 5.87 -18.07
N THR A 51 1.30 6.04 -18.80
CA THR A 51 1.24 6.83 -20.04
C THR A 51 1.53 8.30 -19.75
N PHE A 52 0.89 8.86 -18.71
CA PHE A 52 1.11 10.25 -18.32
C PHE A 52 2.56 10.51 -17.93
N ILE A 53 3.17 9.64 -17.12
CA ILE A 53 4.57 9.74 -16.70
C ILE A 53 5.51 9.61 -17.91
N HIS A 54 5.20 8.73 -18.86
CA HIS A 54 5.99 8.58 -20.07
C HIS A 54 5.99 9.85 -20.93
N GLU A 55 4.85 10.50 -21.07
CA GLU A 55 4.68 11.69 -21.91
C GLU A 55 5.17 12.99 -21.23
N HIS A 56 4.92 13.15 -19.93
CA HIS A 56 5.10 14.41 -19.22
C HIS A 56 6.24 14.37 -18.18
N GLY A 57 6.75 13.18 -17.88
CA GLY A 57 7.72 12.95 -16.83
C GLY A 57 7.10 12.84 -15.43
N VAL A 58 7.90 12.29 -14.51
CA VAL A 58 7.52 12.02 -13.12
C VAL A 58 7.20 13.30 -12.34
N GLU A 59 7.95 14.38 -12.57
CA GLU A 59 7.76 15.66 -11.86
C GLU A 59 6.39 16.30 -12.16
N ALA A 60 5.97 16.29 -13.43
CA ALA A 60 4.65 16.77 -13.81
C ALA A 60 3.53 15.93 -13.18
N ALA A 61 3.77 14.61 -13.06
CA ALA A 61 2.84 13.66 -12.47
C ALA A 61 2.63 13.96 -10.97
N LEU A 62 3.69 14.34 -10.25
CA LEU A 62 3.62 14.75 -8.84
C LEU A 62 2.94 16.11 -8.63
N GLN A 63 3.04 17.03 -9.58
CA GLN A 63 2.40 18.36 -9.49
C GLN A 63 0.90 18.32 -9.81
N ARG A 64 0.46 17.34 -10.60
CA ARG A 64 -0.95 17.15 -10.97
C ARG A 64 -1.85 16.79 -9.80
N VAL A 65 -1.30 16.24 -8.71
CA VAL A 65 -2.09 15.63 -7.63
C VAL A 65 -2.09 16.49 -6.39
N ASP A 66 -3.29 16.65 -5.80
CA ASP A 66 -3.41 17.04 -4.40
C ASP A 66 -3.03 15.84 -3.51
N THR A 67 -1.73 15.68 -3.26
CA THR A 67 -1.18 14.59 -2.45
C THR A 67 -1.76 14.54 -1.04
N THR A 68 -2.29 15.67 -0.55
CA THR A 68 -2.88 15.79 0.79
C THR A 68 -4.14 14.94 0.95
N ILE A 69 -4.98 14.85 -0.09
CA ILE A 69 -6.20 14.03 -0.07
C ILE A 69 -5.84 12.55 -0.17
N ALA A 70 -4.97 12.20 -1.12
CA ALA A 70 -4.54 10.82 -1.34
C ALA A 70 -3.81 10.23 -0.11
N GLU A 71 -2.95 11.01 0.54
CA GLU A 71 -2.28 10.61 1.78
C GLU A 71 -3.26 10.41 2.94
N ARG A 72 -4.27 11.27 3.06
CA ARG A 72 -5.29 11.17 4.12
C ARG A 72 -6.14 9.91 3.96
N GLU A 73 -6.53 9.57 2.73
CA GLU A 73 -7.25 8.32 2.47
C GLU A 73 -6.37 7.10 2.73
N ALA A 74 -5.12 7.12 2.26
CA ALA A 74 -4.18 6.04 2.52
C ALA A 74 -3.89 5.84 4.01
N ALA A 75 -3.83 6.93 4.80
CA ALA A 75 -3.66 6.86 6.25
C ALA A 75 -4.89 6.26 6.94
N ARG A 76 -6.10 6.60 6.50
CA ARG A 76 -7.34 6.02 7.02
C ARG A 76 -7.40 4.52 6.75
N ASP A 77 -7.09 4.10 5.52
CA ASP A 77 -7.11 2.68 5.14
C ASP A 77 -6.04 1.89 5.90
N ARG A 78 -4.85 2.47 6.11
CA ARG A 78 -3.82 1.90 6.99
C ARG A 78 -4.31 1.71 8.42
N SER A 79 -4.96 2.73 9.01
CA SER A 79 -5.49 2.65 10.37
C SER A 79 -6.55 1.57 10.49
N ALA A 80 -7.49 1.52 9.55
CA ALA A 80 -8.55 0.51 9.54
C ALA A 80 -7.98 -0.92 9.47
N LEU A 81 -6.95 -1.14 8.65
CA LEU A 81 -6.27 -2.43 8.54
C LEU A 81 -5.51 -2.84 9.81
N LEU A 82 -4.97 -1.87 10.57
CA LEU A 82 -4.30 -2.14 11.85
C LEU A 82 -5.33 -2.48 12.93
N ASP A 83 -6.46 -1.77 12.96
CA ASP A 83 -7.52 -2.00 13.93
C ASP A 83 -8.23 -3.35 13.72
N GLU A 84 -8.48 -3.72 12.46
CA GLU A 84 -9.17 -4.97 12.10
C GLU A 84 -8.31 -6.23 12.36
N LYS A 85 -6.97 -6.10 12.30
CA LYS A 85 -6.05 -7.21 12.56
C LYS A 85 -5.87 -7.52 14.06
N GLY A 86 -6.28 -6.62 14.95
CA GLY A 86 -6.08 -6.76 16.40
C GLY A 86 -4.60 -6.80 16.82
N ALA A 87 -4.33 -6.78 18.13
CA ALA A 87 -2.96 -6.73 18.66
C ALA A 87 -2.14 -8.02 18.39
N ASP A 88 -2.81 -9.14 18.13
CA ASP A 88 -2.16 -10.45 17.89
C ASP A 88 -2.75 -11.16 16.65
N ALA A 89 -2.63 -10.51 15.49
CA ALA A 89 -3.12 -11.03 14.21
C ALA A 89 -2.61 -12.44 13.84
N ASN A 90 -1.53 -12.90 14.48
CA ASN A 90 -0.84 -14.16 14.16
C ASN A 90 -0.96 -15.24 15.24
N HIS A 91 -1.77 -15.03 16.29
CA HIS A 91 -1.83 -15.91 17.47
C HIS A 91 -0.43 -16.24 18.01
N SER A 92 0.44 -15.23 18.00
CA SER A 92 1.85 -15.36 18.36
C SER A 92 2.00 -15.82 19.81
N SER A 93 1.09 -15.41 20.69
CA SER A 93 1.01 -15.84 22.08
C SER A 93 0.90 -17.37 22.22
N GLU A 94 -0.05 -17.99 21.51
CA GLU A 94 -0.28 -19.44 21.53
C GLU A 94 0.87 -20.21 20.89
N LYS A 95 1.41 -19.71 19.76
CA LYS A 95 2.55 -20.33 19.08
C LYS A 95 3.82 -20.31 19.94
N ILE A 96 4.07 -19.24 20.68
CA ILE A 96 5.23 -19.14 21.58
C ILE A 96 5.12 -20.20 22.70
N VAL A 97 3.91 -20.43 23.23
CA VAL A 97 3.67 -21.44 24.26
C VAL A 97 3.93 -22.86 23.72
N GLU A 98 3.44 -23.19 22.52
CA GLU A 98 3.67 -24.49 21.89
C GLU A 98 5.15 -24.74 21.55
N ILE A 99 5.87 -23.72 21.06
CA ILE A 99 7.31 -23.82 20.81
C ILE A 99 8.03 -24.13 22.12
N ARG A 100 7.78 -23.37 23.20
CA ARG A 100 8.42 -23.59 24.50
C ARG A 100 8.18 -24.99 25.06
N ARG A 101 6.94 -25.50 24.93
CA ARG A 101 6.60 -26.89 25.31
C ARG A 101 7.41 -27.93 24.55
N THR A 102 7.77 -27.65 23.29
CA THR A 102 8.53 -28.55 22.42
C THR A 102 10.04 -28.50 22.69
N VAL A 103 10.58 -27.39 23.22
CA VAL A 103 12.02 -27.27 23.55
C VAL A 103 12.33 -27.78 24.97
N GLU A 104 11.36 -27.77 25.88
CA GLU A 104 11.53 -28.18 27.28
C GLU A 104 11.14 -29.64 27.58
N GLY A 105 10.53 -30.35 26.61
CA GLY A 105 10.16 -31.78 26.71
C GLY A 105 11.07 -32.67 25.85
#